data_AF-G0N885-F1
#
_entry.id   AF-G0N885-F1
#
_cell.length_a   1.000
_cell.length_b   1.000
_cell.length_c   1.000
_cell.angle_alpha   90.00
_cell.angle_beta   90.00
_cell.angle_gamma   90.00
#
_symmetry.space_group_name_H-M   'P 1'
#
loop_
_entity.id
_entity.type
_entity.pdbx_description
1 polymer ?
#
loop_
_entity_poly.entity_id
_entity_poly.type
_entity_poly.pdbx_seq_one_letter_code
_entity_poly.pdbx_strand_id
1 'polypeptide(L)'
;MSSNTPESSGSTSPAPGAPKQSTSAPSTSKTEKIACAPCAGRTKLLNGIINEIKEAEEKAAHFESDAKKTDATEVAIRDLKKKMEEMEKVKKEVQMAIEGRKKDVEKIEMEGDQLREKKENLEGDLKNVRLLTTDPKMWDFMEYEIFHFNTTSEIYLEVIEMNIQKIKKTSNTSDLLPLPPYPEITEQFKIALEHLESLPQEPVHHDASDNPEMNCYICRNDYENGDQVLICKTCKKPVHRSCWMKWLAKQQIKTADQTCGLCRGPMIVRERK
;
A
#
# COMPACT_ATOMS: atom_id res chain seq x y z
N MET A 1 39.73 -23.63 -5.69
CA MET A 1 40.95 -23.29 -4.92
C MET A 1 40.64 -23.59 -3.46
N SER A 2 41.39 -24.57 -2.92
CA SER A 2 41.66 -24.91 -1.51
C SER A 2 40.48 -24.86 -0.52
N SER A 3 39.83 -25.96 -0.13
CA SER A 3 40.33 -27.16 0.60
C SER A 3 40.76 -26.87 2.04
N ASN A 4 39.98 -27.38 3.02
CA ASN A 4 40.41 -28.24 4.14
C ASN A 4 39.70 -27.94 5.50
N THR A 5 38.69 -28.74 5.83
CA THR A 5 38.72 -29.64 7.02
C THR A 5 39.33 -30.98 6.56
N PRO A 6 39.97 -31.86 7.38
CA PRO A 6 39.47 -32.34 8.69
C PRO A 6 40.51 -32.87 9.73
N GLU A 7 40.12 -33.01 11.00
CA GLU A 7 40.60 -34.06 11.95
C GLU A 7 39.42 -34.30 12.92
N SER A 8 38.79 -35.48 13.09
CA SER A 8 39.17 -36.89 13.16
C SER A 8 39.92 -37.32 14.42
N SER A 9 39.16 -37.63 15.47
CA SER A 9 39.42 -38.70 16.46
C SER A 9 38.09 -38.91 17.20
N GLY A 10 37.37 -40.03 17.13
CA GLY A 10 37.79 -41.42 16.99
C GLY A 10 37.74 -42.07 18.36
N SER A 11 36.60 -42.70 18.72
CA SER A 11 36.54 -43.92 19.56
C SER A 11 35.09 -44.36 19.81
N THR A 12 34.73 -45.49 19.22
CA THR A 12 33.53 -46.29 19.47
C THR A 12 33.92 -47.59 20.16
N SER A 13 33.40 -47.80 21.38
CA SER A 13 32.97 -49.08 22.02
C SER A 13 34.01 -50.22 22.17
N PRO A 14 33.74 -51.37 22.88
CA PRO A 14 32.63 -51.78 23.73
C PRO A 14 33.06 -52.42 25.09
N ALA A 15 32.04 -52.96 25.78
CA ALA A 15 31.94 -53.69 27.03
C ALA A 15 32.99 -54.80 27.37
N PRO A 16 33.04 -55.24 28.65
CA PRO A 16 34.09 -56.07 29.21
C PRO A 16 33.94 -57.56 28.85
N GLY A 17 35.07 -58.22 28.63
CA GLY A 17 35.15 -59.65 28.32
C GLY A 17 34.84 -60.59 29.49
N ALA A 18 34.40 -61.79 29.11
CA ALA A 18 34.51 -63.04 29.87
C ALA A 18 35.26 -64.06 28.95
N PRO A 19 35.74 -65.24 29.39
CA PRO A 19 35.83 -65.85 30.73
C PRO A 19 37.24 -66.41 31.05
N LYS A 20 37.53 -66.77 32.31
CA LYS A 20 38.58 -67.77 32.64
C LYS A 20 38.05 -68.79 33.63
N GLN A 21 37.98 -70.04 33.17
CA GLN A 21 37.86 -71.26 33.97
C GLN A 21 39.21 -71.63 34.61
N SER A 22 39.18 -72.08 35.86
CA SER A 22 40.05 -73.05 36.55
C SER A 22 39.80 -72.86 38.05
N THR A 23 39.59 -73.84 38.92
CA THR A 23 39.86 -75.29 38.90
C THR A 23 39.11 -75.90 40.11
N SER A 24 38.54 -77.08 39.92
CA SER A 24 38.11 -78.06 40.94
C SER A 24 39.26 -78.35 41.94
N ALA A 25 39.14 -78.79 43.20
CA ALA A 25 38.13 -79.43 44.07
C ALA A 25 38.62 -79.23 45.56
N PRO A 26 38.05 -79.78 46.67
CA PRO A 26 37.42 -81.09 46.81
C PRO A 26 36.00 -81.08 47.39
N SER A 27 35.27 -82.11 46.98
CA SER A 27 34.02 -82.56 47.57
C SER A 27 34.23 -82.85 49.06
N THR A 28 33.67 -82.00 49.91
CA THR A 28 33.36 -82.37 51.29
C THR A 28 31.86 -82.59 51.38
N SER A 29 31.53 -83.86 51.67
CA SER A 29 30.37 -84.32 52.41
C SER A 29 29.09 -83.49 52.28
N LYS A 30 28.05 -84.11 51.72
CA LYS A 30 26.65 -83.78 52.01
C LYS A 30 26.41 -83.83 53.52
N THR A 31 26.78 -82.77 54.21
CA THR A 31 26.21 -82.45 55.51
C THR A 31 24.97 -81.65 55.14
N GLU A 32 23.80 -82.28 55.21
CA GLU A 32 22.56 -81.54 55.38
C GLU A 32 22.81 -80.60 56.56
N LYS A 33 23.11 -79.33 56.26
CA LYS A 33 23.13 -78.28 57.25
C LYS A 33 21.68 -78.10 57.63
N ILE A 34 21.22 -78.91 58.59
CA ILE A 34 20.08 -78.59 59.43
C ILE A 34 20.48 -77.25 60.04
N ALA A 35 19.99 -76.18 59.45
CA ALA A 35 20.20 -74.85 59.97
C ALA A 35 19.67 -74.88 61.41
N CYS A 36 20.56 -74.65 62.36
CA CYS A 36 20.21 -74.36 63.74
C CYS A 36 19.01 -73.40 63.72
N ALA A 37 17.89 -73.75 64.35
CA ALA A 37 16.64 -72.98 64.27
C ALA A 37 16.84 -71.45 64.49
N PRO A 38 17.70 -71.01 65.42
CA PRO A 38 18.14 -69.61 65.53
C PRO A 38 18.77 -69.00 64.26
N CYS A 39 19.64 -69.75 63.57
CA CYS A 39 20.30 -69.29 62.34
C CYS A 39 19.32 -69.16 61.18
N ALA A 40 18.38 -70.10 61.04
CA ALA A 40 17.32 -70.00 60.03
C ALA A 40 16.41 -68.79 60.26
N GLY A 41 16.10 -68.48 61.53
CA GLY A 41 15.38 -67.26 61.91
C GLY A 41 16.16 -65.98 61.57
N ARG A 42 17.47 -65.96 61.85
CA ARG A 42 18.34 -64.80 61.53
C ARG A 42 18.50 -64.59 60.03
N THR A 43 18.61 -65.64 59.21
CA THR A 43 18.67 -65.53 57.74
C THR A 43 17.35 -65.03 57.16
N LYS A 44 16.20 -65.47 57.70
CA LYS A 44 14.88 -64.94 57.31
C LYS A 44 14.75 -63.45 57.63
N LEU A 45 15.18 -63.03 58.82
CA LEU A 45 15.20 -61.62 59.22
C LEU A 45 16.12 -60.80 58.29
N LEU A 46 17.31 -61.29 58.00
CA LEU A 46 18.26 -60.61 57.11
C LEU A 46 17.70 -60.43 55.70
N ASN A 47 17.07 -61.46 55.14
CA ASN A 47 16.44 -61.39 53.83
C ASN A 47 15.23 -60.44 53.83
N GLY A 48 14.46 -60.38 54.93
CA GLY A 48 13.40 -59.38 55.12
C GLY A 48 13.96 -57.96 55.09
N ILE A 49 15.01 -57.69 55.86
CA ILE A 49 15.68 -56.38 55.88
C ILE A 49 16.25 -56.02 54.50
N ILE A 50 16.86 -56.98 53.78
CA ILE A 50 17.38 -56.73 52.42
C ILE A 50 16.25 -56.37 51.44
N ASN A 51 15.11 -57.04 51.53
CA ASN A 51 13.95 -56.71 50.70
C ASN A 51 13.38 -55.33 51.05
N GLU A 52 13.28 -54.99 52.33
CA GLU A 52 12.84 -53.66 52.78
C GLU A 52 13.81 -52.55 52.30
N ILE A 53 15.12 -52.80 52.34
CA ILE A 53 16.13 -51.88 51.80
C ILE A 53 15.94 -51.70 50.29
N LYS A 54 15.75 -52.80 49.52
CA LYS A 54 15.50 -52.71 48.08
C LYS A 54 14.22 -51.95 47.74
N GLU A 55 13.14 -52.21 48.46
CA GLU A 55 11.89 -51.47 48.30
C GLU A 55 12.05 -49.98 48.64
N ALA A 56 12.86 -49.66 49.65
CA ALA A 56 13.18 -48.27 50.00
C ALA A 56 14.03 -47.58 48.92
N GLU A 57 15.02 -48.28 48.36
CA GLU A 57 15.86 -47.79 47.26
C GLU A 57 15.04 -47.52 45.98
N GLU A 58 14.14 -48.43 45.60
CA GLU A 58 13.25 -48.25 44.45
C GLU A 58 12.30 -47.06 44.64
N LYS A 59 11.74 -46.89 45.84
CA LYS A 59 10.92 -45.73 46.19
C LYS A 59 11.72 -44.43 46.13
N ALA A 60 12.95 -44.43 46.65
CA ALA A 60 13.82 -43.26 46.59
C ALA A 60 14.15 -42.87 45.13
N ALA A 61 14.44 -43.85 44.27
CA ALA A 61 14.68 -43.62 42.84
C ALA A 61 13.45 -43.05 42.12
N HIS A 62 12.25 -43.53 42.47
CA HIS A 62 10.99 -42.96 41.95
C HIS A 62 10.82 -41.50 42.35
N PHE A 63 11.03 -41.16 43.63
CA PHE A 63 10.92 -39.78 44.09
C PHE A 63 11.96 -38.87 43.44
N GLU A 64 13.19 -39.36 43.23
CA GLU A 64 14.23 -38.58 42.55
C GLU A 64 13.90 -38.33 41.07
N SER A 65 13.35 -39.31 40.36
CA SER A 65 12.86 -39.14 38.99
C SER A 65 11.73 -38.10 38.92
N ASP A 66 10.78 -38.15 39.84
CA ASP A 66 9.65 -37.21 39.85
C ASP A 66 10.07 -35.79 40.24
N ALA A 67 11.02 -35.66 41.16
CA ALA A 67 11.64 -34.36 41.47
C ALA A 67 12.29 -33.77 40.21
N LYS A 68 13.10 -34.54 39.49
CA LYS A 68 13.74 -34.09 38.23
C LYS A 68 12.73 -33.67 37.16
N LYS A 69 11.63 -34.41 37.01
CA LYS A 69 10.55 -34.04 36.06
C LYS A 69 9.88 -32.74 36.49
N THR A 70 9.62 -32.57 37.79
CA THR A 70 9.01 -31.36 38.34
C THR A 70 9.90 -30.14 38.10
N ASP A 71 11.19 -30.25 38.39
CA ASP A 71 12.17 -29.18 38.13
C ASP A 71 12.23 -28.80 36.65
N ALA A 72 12.24 -29.80 35.76
CA ALA A 72 12.23 -29.56 34.31
C ALA A 72 10.95 -28.84 33.85
N THR A 73 9.80 -29.19 34.41
CA THR A 73 8.54 -28.49 34.10
C THR A 73 8.53 -27.06 34.63
N GLU A 74 9.09 -26.80 35.81
CA GLU A 74 9.17 -25.45 36.38
C GLU A 74 10.03 -24.52 35.50
N VAL A 75 11.17 -25.04 35.01
CA VAL A 75 12.02 -24.30 34.06
C VAL A 75 11.26 -23.97 32.78
N ALA A 76 10.54 -24.94 32.20
CA ALA A 76 9.75 -24.71 30.99
C ALA A 76 8.64 -23.66 31.19
N ILE A 77 7.96 -23.67 32.35
CA ILE A 77 6.95 -22.66 32.70
C ILE A 77 7.58 -21.28 32.79
N ARG A 78 8.77 -21.17 33.41
CA ARG A 78 9.50 -19.91 33.52
C ARG A 78 9.89 -19.35 32.16
N ASP A 79 10.38 -20.19 31.26
CA ASP A 79 10.74 -19.81 29.89
C ASP A 79 9.52 -19.37 29.07
N LEU A 80 8.39 -20.08 29.21
CA LEU A 80 7.12 -19.69 28.57
C LEU A 80 6.63 -18.34 29.09
N LYS A 81 6.69 -18.11 30.40
CA LYS A 81 6.31 -16.82 31.00
C LYS A 81 7.17 -15.68 30.47
N LYS A 82 8.49 -15.89 30.36
CA LYS A 82 9.41 -14.90 29.77
C LYS A 82 9.07 -14.61 28.31
N LYS A 83 8.82 -15.65 27.49
CA LYS A 83 8.41 -15.48 26.09
C LYS A 83 7.08 -14.74 25.94
N MET A 84 6.12 -14.98 26.83
CA MET A 84 4.85 -14.24 26.83
C MET A 84 5.06 -12.75 27.13
N GLU A 85 5.94 -12.42 28.06
CA GLU A 85 6.27 -11.03 28.40
C GLU A 85 6.98 -10.31 27.24
N GLU A 86 7.93 -10.99 26.58
CA GLU A 86 8.57 -10.48 25.36
C GLU A 86 7.56 -10.29 24.22
N MET A 87 6.65 -11.24 24.03
CA MET A 87 5.59 -11.15 23.01
C MET A 87 4.64 -9.97 23.28
N GLU A 88 4.30 -9.70 24.54
CA GLU A 88 3.46 -8.56 24.90
C GLU A 88 4.17 -7.22 24.65
N LYS A 89 5.50 -7.17 24.85
CA LYS A 89 6.31 -6.00 24.47
C LYS A 89 6.29 -5.79 22.94
N VAL A 90 6.56 -6.84 22.16
CA VAL A 90 6.52 -6.79 20.69
C VAL A 90 5.13 -6.36 20.20
N LYS A 91 4.06 -6.89 20.80
CA LYS A 91 2.68 -6.52 20.45
C LYS A 91 2.41 -5.02 20.66
N LYS A 92 2.90 -4.42 21.75
CA LYS A 92 2.78 -2.96 21.98
C LYS A 92 3.54 -2.15 20.94
N GLU A 93 4.76 -2.57 20.59
CA GLU A 93 5.57 -1.91 19.54
C GLU A 93 4.87 -1.97 18.17
N VAL A 94 4.35 -3.15 17.81
CA VAL A 94 3.58 -3.33 16.57
C VAL A 94 2.32 -2.47 16.55
N GLN A 95 1.58 -2.39 17.67
CA GLN A 95 0.39 -1.56 17.78
C GLN A 95 0.69 -0.08 17.53
N MET A 96 1.74 0.45 18.18
CA MET A 96 2.17 1.85 17.96
C MET A 96 2.58 2.09 16.50
N ALA A 97 3.27 1.14 15.87
CA ALA A 97 3.67 1.24 14.46
C ALA A 97 2.47 1.17 13.49
N ILE A 98 1.41 0.44 13.83
CA ILE A 98 0.15 0.42 13.06
C ILE A 98 -0.56 1.78 13.18
N GLU A 99 -0.66 2.34 14.38
CA GLU A 99 -1.29 3.64 14.61
C GLU A 99 -0.52 4.78 13.94
N GLY A 100 0.81 4.76 13.96
CA GLY A 100 1.64 5.70 13.21
C GLY A 100 1.37 5.65 11.72
N ARG A 101 1.42 4.45 11.12
CA ARG A 101 1.15 4.26 9.69
C ARG A 101 -0.28 4.66 9.28
N LYS A 102 -1.26 4.49 10.18
CA LYS A 102 -2.64 4.93 9.91
C LYS A 102 -2.72 6.45 9.70
N LYS A 103 -1.98 7.24 10.47
CA LYS A 103 -1.90 8.70 10.31
C LYS A 103 -1.22 9.10 9.01
N ASP A 104 -0.17 8.38 8.61
CA ASP A 104 0.51 8.63 7.34
C ASP A 104 -0.41 8.38 6.15
N VAL A 105 -1.21 7.30 6.18
CA VAL A 105 -2.23 7.02 5.16
C VAL A 105 -3.27 8.13 5.09
N GLU A 106 -3.80 8.56 6.23
CA GLU A 106 -4.79 9.65 6.30
C GLU A 106 -4.22 10.97 5.72
N LYS A 107 -2.94 11.28 5.99
CA LYS A 107 -2.26 12.44 5.39
C LYS A 107 -2.18 12.34 3.87
N ILE A 108 -1.80 11.17 3.34
CA ILE A 108 -1.68 10.93 1.91
C ILE A 108 -3.06 11.01 1.23
N GLU A 109 -4.11 10.49 1.86
CA GLU A 109 -5.48 10.58 1.36
C GLU A 109 -5.94 12.04 1.25
N MET A 110 -5.70 12.86 2.28
CA MET A 110 -6.00 14.30 2.25
C MET A 110 -5.23 15.05 1.15
N GLU A 111 -3.94 14.76 0.95
CA GLU A 111 -3.15 15.35 -0.13
C GLU A 111 -3.69 14.96 -1.51
N GLY A 112 -4.17 13.72 -1.66
CA GLY A 112 -4.81 13.24 -2.88
C GLY A 112 -6.14 13.94 -3.17
N ASP A 113 -6.94 14.23 -2.15
CA ASP A 113 -8.18 15.00 -2.28
C ASP A 113 -7.90 16.45 -2.72
N GLN A 114 -6.95 17.12 -2.07
CA GLN A 114 -6.52 18.48 -2.45
C GLN A 114 -6.03 18.54 -3.89
N LEU A 115 -5.30 17.52 -4.33
CA LEU A 115 -4.80 17.44 -5.69
C LEU A 115 -5.94 17.26 -6.71
N ARG A 116 -6.96 16.44 -6.39
CA ARG A 116 -8.18 16.29 -7.21
C ARG A 116 -8.95 17.60 -7.35
N GLU A 117 -9.16 18.30 -6.24
CA GLU A 117 -9.83 19.61 -6.25
C GLU A 117 -9.06 20.64 -7.10
N LYS A 118 -7.73 20.70 -6.94
CA LYS A 118 -6.88 21.58 -7.75
C LYS A 118 -6.96 21.27 -9.24
N LYS A 119 -7.02 19.99 -9.62
CA LYS A 119 -7.23 19.55 -11.01
C LYS A 119 -8.56 20.06 -11.56
N GLU A 120 -9.65 19.89 -10.82
CA GLU A 120 -10.98 20.35 -11.25
C GLU A 120 -11.04 21.87 -11.43
N ASN A 121 -10.42 22.64 -10.53
CA ASN A 121 -10.33 24.09 -10.62
C ASN A 121 -9.58 24.54 -11.88
N LEU A 122 -8.40 23.97 -12.13
CA LEU A 122 -7.60 24.31 -13.33
C LEU A 122 -8.31 23.93 -14.63
N GLU A 123 -9.03 22.81 -14.67
CA GLU A 123 -9.87 22.46 -15.83
C GLU A 123 -11.02 23.45 -16.04
N GLY A 124 -11.54 24.04 -14.97
CA GLY A 124 -12.47 25.17 -15.01
C GLY A 124 -11.82 26.41 -15.63
N ASP A 125 -10.61 26.76 -15.18
CA ASP A 125 -9.86 27.92 -15.67
C ASP A 125 -9.54 27.78 -17.17
N LEU A 126 -9.16 26.58 -17.66
CA LEU A 126 -8.96 26.33 -19.09
C LEU A 126 -10.19 26.73 -19.93
N LYS A 127 -11.39 26.41 -19.46
CA LYS A 127 -12.64 26.73 -20.16
C LYS A 127 -12.84 28.25 -20.22
N ASN A 128 -12.42 28.96 -19.18
CA ASN A 128 -12.50 30.41 -19.08
C ASN A 128 -11.39 31.13 -19.85
N VAL A 129 -10.18 30.56 -19.96
CA VAL A 129 -9.06 31.15 -20.72
C VAL A 129 -9.44 31.42 -22.18
N ARG A 130 -10.27 30.57 -22.80
CA ARG A 130 -10.79 30.81 -24.16
C ARG A 130 -11.71 32.04 -24.27
N LEU A 131 -12.22 32.54 -23.15
CA LEU A 131 -12.99 33.78 -23.04
C LEU A 131 -12.08 34.98 -22.72
N LEU A 132 -10.94 34.77 -22.06
CA LEU A 132 -10.04 35.82 -21.58
C LEU A 132 -9.00 36.29 -22.61
N THR A 133 -8.67 35.47 -23.60
CA THR A 133 -7.70 35.85 -24.64
C THR A 133 -8.04 35.27 -26.00
N THR A 134 -7.64 35.97 -27.05
CA THR A 134 -7.74 35.52 -28.46
C THR A 134 -6.41 35.13 -29.07
N ASP A 135 -5.30 35.22 -28.30
CA ASP A 135 -3.96 34.84 -28.75
C ASP A 135 -3.81 33.32 -28.78
N PRO A 136 -3.62 32.70 -29.97
CA PRO A 136 -3.45 31.26 -30.10
C PRO A 136 -2.23 30.71 -29.35
N LYS A 137 -1.14 31.50 -29.22
CA LYS A 137 0.05 31.05 -28.49
C LYS A 137 -0.21 30.92 -27.00
N MET A 138 -1.01 31.84 -26.46
CA MET A 138 -1.44 31.77 -25.07
C MET A 138 -2.34 30.56 -24.83
N TRP A 139 -3.20 30.20 -25.79
CA TRP A 139 -4.01 28.98 -25.69
C TRP A 139 -3.16 27.72 -25.69
N ASP A 140 -2.21 27.59 -26.62
CA ASP A 140 -1.34 26.42 -26.71
C ASP A 140 -0.52 26.26 -25.42
N PHE A 141 -0.03 27.36 -24.85
CA PHE A 141 0.68 27.35 -23.57
C PHE A 141 -0.21 26.90 -22.41
N MET A 142 -1.40 27.48 -22.26
CA MET A 142 -2.34 27.16 -21.18
C MET A 142 -2.85 25.71 -21.27
N GLU A 143 -3.14 25.24 -22.49
CA GLU A 143 -3.57 23.87 -22.76
C GLU A 143 -2.45 22.87 -22.44
N TYR A 144 -1.21 23.19 -22.81
CA TYR A 144 -0.05 22.37 -22.46
C TYR A 144 0.17 22.26 -20.94
N GLU A 145 0.16 23.38 -20.22
CA GLU A 145 0.39 23.39 -18.76
C GLU A 145 -0.67 22.59 -18.01
N ILE A 146 -1.94 22.77 -18.38
CA ILE A 146 -3.05 22.03 -17.77
C ILE A 146 -2.99 20.55 -18.13
N PHE A 147 -2.69 20.22 -19.39
CA PHE A 147 -2.48 18.83 -19.81
C PHE A 147 -1.32 18.17 -19.04
N HIS A 148 -0.20 18.88 -18.88
CA HIS A 148 0.97 18.39 -18.17
C HIS A 148 0.66 18.16 -16.68
N PHE A 149 0.02 19.13 -16.02
CA PHE A 149 -0.41 19.01 -14.63
C PHE A 149 -1.38 17.84 -14.44
N ASN A 150 -2.36 17.67 -15.33
CA ASN A 150 -3.32 16.59 -15.27
C ASN A 150 -2.66 15.22 -15.42
N THR A 151 -1.76 15.08 -16.38
CA THR A 151 -1.04 13.83 -16.63
C THR A 151 -0.16 13.45 -15.45
N THR A 152 0.59 14.40 -14.90
CA THR A 152 1.45 14.17 -13.74
C THR A 152 0.63 13.87 -12.48
N SER A 153 -0.53 14.50 -12.31
CA SER A 153 -1.47 14.21 -11.23
C SER A 153 -2.05 12.80 -11.30
N GLU A 154 -2.41 12.33 -12.50
CA GLU A 154 -2.91 10.97 -12.69
C GLU A 154 -1.87 9.92 -12.31
N ILE A 155 -0.62 10.10 -12.77
CA ILE A 155 0.49 9.21 -12.42
C ILE A 155 0.74 9.21 -10.90
N TYR A 156 0.74 10.39 -10.28
CA TYR A 156 0.95 10.51 -8.83
C TYR A 156 -0.12 9.78 -8.02
N LEU A 157 -1.39 9.98 -8.37
CA LEU A 157 -2.52 9.33 -7.72
C LEU A 157 -2.53 7.82 -7.94
N GLU A 158 -2.17 7.34 -9.13
CA GLU A 158 -2.11 5.91 -9.44
C GLU A 158 -1.03 5.19 -8.62
N VAL A 159 0.16 5.80 -8.47
CA VAL A 159 1.22 5.24 -7.62
C VAL A 159 0.81 5.17 -6.16
N ILE A 160 0.14 6.21 -5.65
CA ILE A 160 -0.42 6.21 -4.29
C ILE A 160 -1.41 5.07 -4.12
N GLU A 161 -2.38 4.94 -5.03
CA GLU A 161 -3.41 3.91 -4.96
C GLU A 161 -2.78 2.49 -4.99
N MET A 162 -1.82 2.26 -5.88
CA MET A 162 -1.08 0.99 -5.93
C MET A 162 -0.35 0.69 -4.62
N ASN A 163 0.33 1.69 -4.03
CA ASN A 163 1.03 1.52 -2.77
C ASN A 163 0.07 1.22 -1.62
N ILE A 164 -1.06 1.94 -1.54
CA ILE A 164 -2.12 1.68 -0.54
C ILE A 164 -2.66 0.26 -0.69
N GLN A 165 -2.97 -0.18 -1.91
CA GLN A 165 -3.45 -1.55 -2.15
C GLN A 165 -2.42 -2.61 -1.76
N LYS A 166 -1.13 -2.38 -2.05
CA LYS A 166 -0.05 -3.29 -1.66
C LYS A 166 0.06 -3.42 -0.15
N ILE A 167 -0.02 -2.30 0.57
CA ILE A 167 -0.01 -2.29 2.05
C ILE A 167 -1.24 -3.03 2.58
N LYS A 168 -2.45 -2.74 2.08
CA LYS A 168 -3.69 -3.40 2.50
C LYS A 168 -3.65 -4.92 2.29
N LYS A 169 -3.05 -5.39 1.18
CA LYS A 169 -3.01 -6.82 0.82
C LYS A 169 -1.88 -7.58 1.52
N THR A 170 -0.70 -6.98 1.64
CA THR A 170 0.51 -7.70 2.08
C THR A 170 0.96 -7.33 3.49
N SER A 171 0.45 -6.21 4.04
CA SER A 171 0.96 -5.59 5.27
C SER A 171 2.47 -5.26 5.25
N ASN A 172 3.12 -5.34 4.08
CA ASN A 172 4.55 -5.12 3.89
C ASN A 172 4.79 -3.76 3.21
N THR A 173 5.68 -2.97 3.80
CA THR A 173 6.06 -1.61 3.35
C THR A 173 7.46 -1.54 2.76
N SER A 174 8.20 -2.64 2.71
CA SER A 174 9.62 -2.65 2.34
C SER A 174 9.85 -2.52 0.82
N ASP A 175 8.81 -2.75 0.03
CA ASP A 175 8.88 -2.84 -1.44
C ASP A 175 7.81 -1.93 -2.08
N LEU A 176 7.62 -0.73 -1.55
CA LEU A 176 6.70 0.24 -2.14
C LEU A 176 7.33 0.93 -3.35
N LEU A 177 6.51 1.33 -4.32
CA LEU A 177 6.97 2.16 -5.42
C LEU A 177 7.34 3.55 -4.88
N PRO A 178 8.46 4.14 -5.33
CA PRO A 178 8.79 5.51 -4.96
C PRO A 178 7.70 6.45 -5.48
N LEU A 179 7.32 7.43 -4.66
CA LEU A 179 6.38 8.46 -5.10
C LEU A 179 7.03 9.30 -6.21
N PRO A 180 6.31 9.55 -7.32
CA PRO A 180 6.77 10.49 -8.33
C PRO A 180 6.78 11.92 -7.76
N PRO A 181 7.41 12.88 -8.45
CA PRO A 181 7.37 14.28 -8.05
C PRO A 181 5.93 14.78 -7.87
N TYR A 182 5.72 15.63 -6.86
CA TYR A 182 4.40 16.22 -6.64
C TYR A 182 4.01 17.08 -7.85
N PRO A 183 2.78 16.95 -8.38
CA PRO A 183 2.35 17.71 -9.54
C PRO A 183 2.25 19.21 -9.24
N GLU A 184 2.86 20.02 -10.09
CA GLU A 184 2.85 21.48 -9.97
C GLU A 184 2.61 22.13 -11.34
N ILE A 185 1.84 23.22 -11.34
CA ILE A 185 1.76 24.14 -12.47
C ILE A 185 2.94 25.11 -12.39
N THR A 186 3.45 25.54 -13.53
CA THR A 186 4.59 26.46 -13.55
C THR A 186 4.20 27.84 -13.00
N GLU A 187 5.19 28.55 -12.47
CA GLU A 187 4.99 29.94 -12.03
C GLU A 187 4.59 30.86 -13.19
N GLN A 188 5.09 30.55 -14.39
CA GLN A 188 4.74 31.28 -15.61
C GLN A 188 3.25 31.17 -15.93
N PHE A 189 2.65 29.99 -15.70
CA PHE A 189 1.21 29.79 -15.87
C PHE A 189 0.41 30.68 -14.91
N LYS A 190 0.79 30.73 -13.63
CA LYS A 190 0.10 31.55 -12.62
C LYS A 190 0.15 33.04 -12.97
N ILE A 191 1.34 33.54 -13.34
CA ILE A 191 1.54 34.92 -13.77
C ILE A 191 0.68 35.24 -15.00
N ALA A 192 0.61 34.33 -15.96
CA ALA A 192 -0.17 34.53 -17.16
C ALA A 192 -1.69 34.54 -16.87
N LEU A 193 -2.18 33.71 -15.95
CA LEU A 193 -3.58 33.69 -15.54
C LEU A 193 -3.97 35.00 -14.82
N GLU A 194 -3.16 35.44 -13.86
CA GLU A 194 -3.37 36.71 -13.13
C GLU A 194 -3.34 37.93 -14.08
N HIS A 195 -2.45 37.90 -15.07
CA HIS A 195 -2.40 38.94 -16.10
C HIS A 195 -3.69 38.98 -16.94
N LEU A 196 -4.24 37.83 -17.31
CA LEU A 196 -5.49 37.75 -18.07
C LEU A 196 -6.71 38.17 -17.25
N GLU A 197 -6.74 37.84 -15.96
CA GLU A 197 -7.82 38.21 -15.04
C GLU A 197 -7.82 39.71 -14.69
N SER A 198 -6.64 40.35 -14.73
CA SER A 198 -6.48 41.79 -14.45
C SER A 198 -6.74 42.71 -15.65
N LEU A 199 -6.97 42.15 -16.84
CA LEU A 199 -7.36 42.95 -18.01
C LEU A 199 -8.74 43.58 -17.78
N PRO A 200 -8.94 44.88 -18.14
CA PRO A 200 -10.24 45.52 -17.99
C PRO A 200 -11.33 44.75 -18.74
N GLN A 201 -12.33 44.24 -18.02
CA GLN A 201 -13.58 43.81 -18.64
C GLN A 201 -14.28 45.07 -19.13
N GLU A 202 -14.41 45.23 -20.46
CA GLU A 202 -15.14 46.38 -21.02
C GLU A 202 -16.60 46.39 -20.48
N PRO A 203 -17.14 47.56 -20.13
CA PRO A 203 -18.46 47.67 -19.53
C PRO A 203 -19.54 47.13 -20.49
N VAL A 204 -20.40 46.29 -19.93
CA VAL A 204 -21.57 45.68 -20.56
C VAL A 204 -22.60 46.77 -20.89
N HIS A 205 -22.46 47.43 -22.03
CA HIS A 205 -23.48 48.34 -22.57
C HIS A 205 -24.64 47.55 -23.18
N HIS A 206 -25.65 47.26 -22.38
CA HIS A 206 -26.93 46.74 -22.86
C HIS A 206 -27.62 47.75 -23.78
N ASP A 207 -27.71 47.44 -25.06
CA ASP A 207 -28.78 47.93 -25.93
C ASP A 207 -29.31 46.74 -26.72
N ALA A 208 -30.39 46.12 -26.22
CA ALA A 208 -31.11 45.09 -26.94
C ALA A 208 -31.74 45.71 -28.20
N SER A 209 -31.29 45.28 -29.38
CA SER A 209 -31.85 45.71 -30.66
C SER A 209 -32.98 44.75 -31.05
N ASP A 210 -34.22 45.23 -31.02
CA ASP A 210 -35.48 44.51 -31.35
C ASP A 210 -35.62 44.09 -32.83
N ASN A 211 -34.52 43.86 -33.56
CA ASN A 211 -34.56 43.44 -34.96
C ASN A 211 -34.37 41.91 -35.09
N PRO A 212 -35.41 41.10 -35.39
CA PRO A 212 -35.30 39.64 -35.47
C PRO A 212 -34.40 39.13 -36.61
N GLU A 213 -34.00 39.99 -37.55
CA GLU A 213 -32.98 39.66 -38.55
C GLU A 213 -31.55 39.66 -38.00
N MET A 214 -31.37 40.25 -36.82
CA MET A 214 -30.10 40.36 -36.11
C MET A 214 -29.95 39.33 -34.99
N ASN A 215 -30.77 38.26 -34.97
CA ASN A 215 -30.67 37.21 -33.95
C ASN A 215 -29.86 36.03 -34.45
N CYS A 216 -29.36 35.20 -33.54
CA CYS A 216 -28.67 33.96 -33.91
C CYS A 216 -29.62 33.02 -34.66
N TYR A 217 -29.31 32.69 -35.92
CA TYR A 217 -30.21 31.84 -36.72
C TYR A 217 -30.32 30.38 -36.21
N ILE A 218 -29.44 29.98 -35.28
CA ILE A 218 -29.47 28.64 -34.66
C ILE A 218 -30.33 28.62 -33.40
N CYS A 219 -30.07 29.50 -32.43
CA CYS A 219 -30.80 29.50 -31.15
C CYS A 219 -31.93 30.54 -31.06
N ARG A 220 -32.01 31.47 -32.02
CA ARG A 220 -32.97 32.59 -32.11
C ARG A 220 -32.87 33.65 -31.02
N ASN A 221 -31.91 33.53 -30.11
CA ASN A 221 -31.64 34.54 -29.09
C ASN A 221 -30.87 35.73 -29.67
N ASP A 222 -31.03 36.87 -29.00
CA ASP A 222 -30.22 38.06 -29.20
C ASP A 222 -28.77 37.83 -28.77
N TYR A 223 -27.90 38.74 -29.18
CA TYR A 223 -26.48 38.72 -28.83
C TYR A 223 -26.24 39.50 -27.54
N GLU A 224 -25.59 38.88 -26.57
CA GLU A 224 -25.14 39.54 -25.34
C GLU A 224 -23.72 40.11 -25.52
N ASN A 225 -23.36 41.10 -24.70
CA ASN A 225 -22.01 41.65 -24.76
C ASN A 225 -20.97 40.62 -24.34
N GLY A 226 -20.00 40.38 -25.22
CA GLY A 226 -19.01 39.31 -25.06
C GLY A 226 -19.23 38.14 -26.01
N ASP A 227 -20.41 38.04 -26.63
CA ASP A 227 -20.65 37.01 -27.63
C ASP A 227 -19.74 37.21 -28.85
N GLN A 228 -18.98 36.16 -29.17
CA GLN A 228 -18.28 36.08 -30.44
C GLN A 228 -19.31 35.72 -31.52
N VAL A 229 -19.61 36.68 -32.40
CA VAL A 229 -20.60 36.50 -33.47
C VAL A 229 -19.89 36.25 -34.79
N LEU A 230 -20.31 35.20 -35.49
CA LEU A 230 -19.90 34.95 -36.87
C LEU A 230 -21.00 35.42 -37.82
N ILE A 231 -20.63 36.05 -38.93
CA ILE A 231 -21.53 36.45 -40.00
C ILE A 231 -21.17 35.68 -41.27
N CYS A 232 -22.18 35.15 -41.94
CA CYS A 232 -21.97 34.61 -43.28
C CYS A 232 -21.75 35.74 -44.29
N LYS A 233 -20.67 35.66 -45.09
CA LYS A 233 -20.43 36.62 -46.18
C LYS A 233 -21.53 36.63 -47.24
N THR A 234 -22.20 35.50 -47.46
CA THR A 234 -23.21 35.32 -48.51
C THR A 234 -24.60 35.73 -48.05
N CYS A 235 -25.17 35.05 -47.04
CA CYS A 235 -26.55 35.34 -46.60
C CYS A 235 -26.65 36.40 -45.50
N LYS A 236 -25.52 36.93 -45.02
CA LYS A 236 -25.41 37.95 -43.96
C LYS A 236 -26.06 37.58 -42.62
N LYS A 237 -26.53 36.34 -42.44
CA LYS A 237 -27.14 35.90 -41.19
C LYS A 237 -26.08 35.70 -40.10
N PRO A 238 -26.30 36.28 -38.90
CA PRO A 238 -25.37 36.17 -37.80
C PRO A 238 -25.61 34.90 -36.97
N VAL A 239 -24.57 34.39 -36.30
CA VAL A 239 -24.66 33.23 -35.39
C VAL A 239 -23.66 33.35 -34.24
N HIS A 240 -24.05 32.94 -33.03
CA HIS A 240 -23.10 32.77 -31.94
C HIS A 240 -22.02 31.76 -32.34
N ARG A 241 -20.75 32.07 -32.10
CA ARG A 241 -19.64 31.15 -32.34
C ARG A 241 -19.84 29.86 -31.55
N SER A 242 -20.33 29.95 -30.31
CA SER A 242 -20.67 28.78 -29.48
C SER A 242 -21.74 27.90 -30.14
N CYS A 243 -22.82 28.48 -30.67
CA CYS A 243 -23.85 27.76 -31.43
C CYS A 243 -23.29 27.16 -32.72
N TRP A 244 -22.44 27.89 -33.42
CA TRP A 244 -21.80 27.45 -34.65
C TRP A 244 -20.88 26.24 -34.44
N MET A 245 -20.03 26.29 -33.41
CA MET A 245 -19.13 25.19 -33.06
C MET A 245 -19.90 23.94 -32.63
N LYS A 246 -20.98 24.10 -31.83
CA LYS A 246 -21.88 22.99 -31.47
C LYS A 246 -22.53 22.36 -32.71
N TRP A 247 -22.88 23.17 -33.71
CA TRP A 247 -23.46 22.69 -34.96
C TRP A 247 -22.44 21.93 -35.81
N LEU A 248 -21.23 22.45 -35.99
CA LEU A 248 -20.14 21.79 -36.74
C LEU A 248 -19.79 20.42 -36.12
N ALA A 249 -19.68 20.36 -34.79
CA ALA A 249 -19.41 19.12 -34.07
C ALA A 249 -20.49 18.04 -34.33
N LYS A 250 -21.77 18.44 -34.35
CA LYS A 250 -22.88 17.52 -34.68
C LYS A 250 -22.85 17.03 -36.13
N GLN A 251 -22.36 17.86 -37.06
CA GLN A 251 -22.28 17.53 -38.49
C GLN A 251 -20.98 16.81 -38.88
N GLN A 252 -20.06 16.58 -37.92
CA GLN A 252 -18.73 15.98 -38.15
C GLN A 252 -17.90 16.73 -39.23
N ILE A 253 -18.14 18.04 -39.40
CA ILE A 253 -17.43 18.86 -40.39
C ILE A 253 -16.08 19.26 -39.80
N LYS A 254 -14.99 18.97 -40.52
CA LYS A 254 -13.64 19.38 -40.14
C LYS A 254 -13.50 20.91 -40.17
N THR A 255 -12.68 21.45 -39.29
CA THR A 255 -12.51 22.91 -39.10
C THR A 255 -12.01 23.68 -40.33
N ALA A 256 -11.51 23.00 -41.37
CA ALA A 256 -11.11 23.62 -42.63
C ALA A 256 -12.28 23.92 -43.59
N ASP A 257 -13.43 23.25 -43.44
CA ASP A 257 -14.59 23.35 -44.34
C ASP A 257 -15.76 24.17 -43.73
N GLN A 258 -15.42 25.14 -42.86
CA GLN A 258 -16.39 25.93 -42.09
C GLN A 258 -17.20 26.88 -42.98
N THR A 259 -18.30 26.35 -43.51
CA THR A 259 -19.25 27.06 -44.37
C THR A 259 -20.59 27.20 -43.67
N CYS A 260 -21.30 28.31 -43.90
CA CYS A 260 -22.60 28.62 -43.29
C CYS A 260 -23.59 27.46 -43.39
N GLY A 261 -24.25 27.11 -42.27
CA GLY A 261 -25.20 26.01 -42.22
C GLY A 261 -26.49 26.25 -43.02
N LEU A 262 -26.75 27.49 -43.43
CA LEU A 262 -27.92 27.87 -44.23
C LEU A 262 -27.61 27.89 -45.74
N CYS A 263 -26.48 28.45 -46.14
CA CYS A 263 -26.19 28.74 -47.55
C CYS A 263 -24.84 28.23 -48.05
N ARG A 264 -24.06 27.55 -47.18
CA ARG A 264 -22.70 27.07 -47.43
C ARG A 264 -21.70 28.16 -47.87
N GLY A 265 -22.04 29.43 -47.66
CA GLY A 265 -21.13 30.55 -47.87
C GLY A 265 -20.06 30.67 -46.78
N PRO A 266 -18.94 31.37 -47.04
CA PRO A 266 -17.86 31.51 -46.05
C PRO A 266 -18.31 32.32 -44.83
N MET A 267 -17.88 31.88 -43.64
CA MET A 267 -18.14 32.56 -42.37
C MET A 267 -16.98 33.47 -42.00
N ILE A 268 -17.27 34.65 -41.46
CA ILE A 268 -16.27 35.57 -40.90
C ILE A 268 -16.67 36.01 -39.50
N VAL A 269 -15.68 36.39 -38.69
CA VAL A 269 -15.93 37.06 -37.42
C VAL A 269 -16.52 38.44 -37.70
N ARG A 270 -17.60 38.80 -37.01
CA ARG A 270 -18.14 40.15 -37.04
C ARG A 270 -17.18 41.07 -36.30
N GLU A 271 -16.51 41.96 -37.01
CA GLU A 271 -15.75 43.05 -36.39
C GLU A 271 -16.73 44.02 -35.71
N ARG A 272 -16.52 44.32 -34.43
CA ARG A 272 -17.26 45.38 -33.74
C ARG A 272 -16.76 46.72 -34.29
N LYS A 273 -17.67 47.56 -34.77
CA LYS A 273 -17.40 48.98 -35.05
C LYS A 273 -17.78 49.80 -33.84
#